data_AF-A0A2P8KP23-F1
#
_entry.id   AF-A0A2P8KP23-F1
#
_cell.length_a   1.000
_cell.length_b   1.000
_cell.length_c   1.000
_cell.angle_alpha   90.00
_cell.angle_beta   90.00
_cell.angle_gamma   90.00
#
_symmetry.space_group_name_H-M   'P 1'
#
loop_
_entity.id
_entity.type
_entity.pdbx_description
1 polymer ?
#
loop_
_entity_poly.entity_id
_entity_poly.type
_entity_poly.pdbx_seq_one_letter_code
_entity_poly.pdbx_strand_id
1 'polypeptide(L)'
;MTTIFTKGKERNDFFLDLVDFKWLMAGVGWWVDLSRLQSDRIYIEECLQRALKSDSELLRERCVELLGLRPGLDTFREQLRRA
;
A
#
# COMPACT_ATOMS: atom_id res chain seq x y z
N MET A 1 6.24 18.68 -30.14
CA MET A 1 6.79 18.75 -28.77
C MET A 1 6.58 17.39 -28.14
N THR A 2 7.66 16.65 -27.95
CA THR A 2 7.64 15.21 -27.62
C THR A 2 7.46 15.00 -26.12
N THR A 3 6.34 14.41 -25.72
CA THR A 3 6.05 14.00 -24.34
C THR A 3 6.84 12.74 -24.01
N ILE A 4 8.02 12.90 -23.40
CA ILE A 4 8.80 11.79 -22.87
C ILE A 4 9.23 12.16 -21.43
N PHE A 5 9.05 11.21 -20.52
CA PHE A 5 9.41 11.17 -19.08
C PHE A 5 8.36 11.61 -18.05
N THR A 6 7.44 10.71 -17.71
CA THR A 6 6.87 10.61 -16.34
C THR A 6 6.90 9.18 -15.74
N LYS A 7 7.12 8.14 -16.56
CA LYS A 7 7.10 6.73 -16.12
C LYS A 7 8.14 6.34 -15.05
N GLY A 8 9.17 7.16 -14.84
CA GLY A 8 10.22 6.94 -13.84
C GLY A 8 9.91 7.53 -12.46
N LYS A 9 9.09 8.58 -12.39
CA LYS A 9 8.77 9.27 -11.13
C LYS A 9 7.69 8.52 -10.35
N GLU A 10 6.60 8.17 -11.03
CA GLU A 10 5.47 7.41 -10.45
C GLU A 10 5.89 6.07 -9.82
N ARG A 11 6.88 5.40 -10.42
CA ARG A 11 7.37 4.11 -9.93
C ARG A 11 8.27 4.23 -8.69
N ASN A 12 8.96 5.37 -8.56
CA ASN A 12 9.80 5.68 -7.40
C ASN A 12 8.93 6.11 -6.22
N ASP A 13 7.92 6.95 -6.50
CA ASP A 13 6.95 7.40 -5.52
C ASP A 13 6.20 6.20 -4.90
N PHE A 14 5.78 5.24 -5.74
CA PHE A 14 5.15 4.02 -5.26
C PHE A 14 6.07 3.11 -4.41
N PHE A 15 7.36 3.02 -4.76
CA PHE A 15 8.32 2.27 -3.95
C PHE A 15 8.52 2.91 -2.57
N LEU A 16 8.60 4.23 -2.52
CA LEU A 16 8.69 4.98 -1.27
C LEU A 16 7.42 4.77 -0.42
N ASP A 17 6.23 4.79 -1.03
CA ASP A 17 4.98 4.49 -0.31
C ASP A 17 4.97 3.08 0.31
N LEU A 18 5.53 2.08 -0.39
CA LEU A 18 5.68 0.72 0.14
C LEU A 18 6.71 0.64 1.28
N VAL A 19 7.79 1.41 1.21
CA VAL A 19 8.80 1.51 2.27
C VAL A 19 8.21 2.17 3.52
N ASP A 20 7.47 3.27 3.35
CA ASP A 20 6.76 3.94 4.44
C ASP A 20 5.77 2.99 5.10
N PHE A 21 4.94 2.33 4.31
CA PHE A 21 3.97 1.34 4.80
C PHE A 21 4.65 0.21 5.59
N LYS A 22 5.78 -0.31 5.09
CA LYS A 22 6.56 -1.33 5.79
C LYS A 22 7.03 -0.83 7.16
N TRP A 23 7.53 0.39 7.25
CA TRP A 23 8.01 0.94 8.52
C TRP A 23 6.89 1.18 9.52
N LEU A 24 5.72 1.61 9.05
CA LEU A 24 4.54 1.75 9.90
C LEU A 24 4.07 0.40 10.44
N MET A 25 4.06 -0.63 9.60
CA MET A 25 3.78 -2.01 10.03
C MET A 25 4.78 -2.49 11.08
N ALA A 26 6.07 -2.19 10.92
CA ALA A 26 7.08 -2.54 11.92
C ALA A 26 6.84 -1.80 13.25
N GLY A 27 6.43 -0.53 13.20
CA GLY A 27 6.10 0.28 14.37
C GLY A 27 4.93 -0.26 15.20
N VAL A 28 3.99 -0.97 14.58
CA VAL A 28 2.89 -1.66 15.27
C VAL A 28 3.19 -3.14 15.58
N GLY A 29 4.43 -3.59 15.36
CA GLY A 29 4.92 -4.93 15.72
C GLY A 29 4.87 -5.98 14.61
N TRP A 30 4.57 -5.61 13.37
CA TRP A 30 4.49 -6.52 12.22
C TRP A 30 5.67 -6.35 11.26
N TRP A 31 6.48 -7.40 11.12
CA TRP A 31 7.58 -7.41 10.16
C TRP A 31 7.08 -7.79 8.76
N VAL A 32 7.32 -6.90 7.80
CA VAL A 32 6.89 -7.04 6.40
C VAL A 32 8.09 -7.18 5.48
N ASP A 33 8.03 -8.14 4.56
CA ASP A 33 9.01 -8.34 3.50
C ASP A 33 8.68 -7.41 2.32
N LEU A 34 9.57 -6.45 2.06
CA LEU A 34 9.40 -5.44 1.01
C LEU A 34 9.43 -6.04 -0.41
N SER A 35 10.20 -7.11 -0.61
CA SER A 35 10.30 -7.79 -1.91
C SER A 35 8.98 -8.47 -2.23
N ARG A 36 8.41 -9.19 -1.26
CA ARG A 36 7.08 -9.79 -1.39
C ARG A 36 5.99 -8.75 -1.51
N LEU A 37 6.09 -7.64 -0.78
CA LEU A 37 5.11 -6.55 -0.86
C LEU A 37 4.99 -5.95 -2.28
N GLN A 38 6.09 -5.96 -3.04
CA GLN A 38 6.13 -5.49 -4.42
C GLN A 38 5.60 -6.52 -5.43
N SER A 39 5.92 -7.80 -5.25
CA SER A 39 5.69 -8.84 -6.26
C SER A 39 4.50 -9.76 -5.99
N ASP A 40 4.09 -9.89 -4.73
CA ASP A 40 3.07 -10.84 -4.27
C ASP A 40 1.79 -10.07 -3.89
N ARG A 41 0.78 -10.20 -4.77
CA ARG A 41 -0.51 -9.53 -4.61
C ARG A 41 -1.26 -10.00 -3.36
N ILE A 42 -1.20 -11.30 -3.05
CA ILE A 42 -1.91 -11.87 -1.91
C ILE A 42 -1.25 -11.36 -0.62
N TYR A 43 0.08 -11.36 -0.58
CA TYR A 43 0.82 -10.88 0.58
C TYR A 43 0.55 -9.42 0.92
N ILE A 44 0.48 -8.54 -0.09
CA ILE A 44 0.12 -7.15 0.19
C ILE A 44 -1.33 -7.00 0.63
N GLU A 45 -2.27 -7.75 0.06
CA GLU A 45 -3.68 -7.73 0.49
C GLU A 45 -3.81 -8.15 1.97
N GLU A 46 -3.09 -9.19 2.40
CA GLU A 46 -3.03 -9.60 3.80
C GLU A 46 -2.46 -8.50 4.70
N CYS A 47 -1.37 -7.86 4.27
CA CYS A 47 -0.76 -6.77 5.04
C CYS A 47 -1.69 -5.56 5.17
N LEU A 48 -2.39 -5.20 4.09
CA LEU A 48 -3.36 -4.10 4.07
C LEU A 48 -4.57 -4.39 4.97
N GLN A 49 -5.09 -5.62 4.95
CA GLN A 49 -6.16 -6.05 5.86
C GLN A 49 -5.75 -5.94 7.33
N ARG A 50 -4.51 -6.31 7.67
CA ARG A 50 -4.00 -6.19 9.04
C ARG A 50 -3.84 -4.73 9.45
N ALA A 51 -3.27 -3.91 8.56
CA ALA A 51 -3.08 -2.49 8.80
C ALA A 51 -4.40 -1.74 9.02
N LEU A 52 -5.47 -2.10 8.30
CA LEU A 52 -6.81 -1.52 8.51
C LEU A 52 -7.45 -1.89 9.85
N LYS A 53 -7.11 -3.06 10.38
CA LYS A 53 -7.57 -3.52 11.70
C LYS A 53 -6.67 -3.04 12.84
N SER A 54 -5.61 -2.29 12.55
CA SER A 54 -4.71 -1.74 13.56
C SER A 54 -5.35 -0.56 14.27
N ASP A 55 -5.03 -0.40 15.56
CA ASP A 55 -5.40 0.79 16.34
C ASP A 55 -4.63 2.05 15.91
N SER A 56 -3.58 1.91 15.09
CA SER A 56 -2.81 3.04 14.57
C SER A 56 -3.56 3.76 13.45
N GLU A 57 -4.10 4.94 13.77
CA GLU A 57 -4.80 5.80 12.81
C GLU A 57 -3.94 6.14 11.59
N LEU A 58 -2.68 6.52 11.81
CA LEU A 58 -1.74 6.86 10.74
C LEU A 58 -1.47 5.67 9.81
N LEU A 59 -1.40 4.45 10.34
CA LEU A 59 -1.27 3.24 9.52
C LEU A 59 -2.53 2.98 8.68
N ARG A 60 -3.73 3.19 9.25
CA ARG A 60 -4.99 3.06 8.50
C ARG A 60 -5.09 4.07 7.37
N GLU A 61 -4.74 5.34 7.61
CA GLU A 61 -4.77 6.40 6.61
C GLU A 61 -3.82 6.10 5.45
N ARG A 62 -2.56 5.76 5.74
CA ARG A 62 -1.59 5.36 4.71
C ARG A 62 -2.03 4.11 3.95
N CYS A 63 -2.74 3.19 4.61
CA CYS A 63 -3.37 2.05 3.96
C CYS A 63 -4.38 2.48 2.88
N VAL A 64 -5.26 3.42 3.19
CA VAL A 64 -6.30 3.92 2.28
C VAL A 64 -5.68 4.65 1.08
N GLU A 65 -4.63 5.42 1.32
CA GLU A 65 -3.87 6.10 0.26
C GLU A 65 -3.20 5.09 -0.68
N LEU A 66 -2.54 4.06 -0.13
CA LEU A 66 -1.90 3.01 -0.91
C LEU A 66 -2.91 2.22 -1.77
N LEU A 67 -4.12 2.00 -1.25
CA LEU A 67 -5.23 1.39 -1.98
C LEU A 67 -5.71 2.27 -3.14
N GLY A 68 -5.74 3.60 -2.95
CA GLY A 68 -6.16 4.57 -3.98
C GLY A 68 -5.14 4.77 -5.10
N LEU A 69 -3.86 4.53 -4.83
CA LEU A 69 -2.76 4.64 -5.80
C LEU A 69 -2.59 3.39 -6.68
N ARG A 70 -3.25 2.26 -6.34
CA ARG A 70 -3.19 1.02 -7.12
C ARG A 70 -4.42 0.86 -8.04
N PRO A 71 -4.31 1.17 -9.35
CA PRO A 71 -5.33 0.77 -10.32
C PRO A 71 -5.35 -0.77 -10.39
N GLY A 72 -6.42 -1.40 -9.90
CA GLY A 72 -6.55 -2.87 -9.83
C GLY A 72 -6.75 -3.46 -8.42
N LEU A 73 -6.67 -2.64 -7.37
CA LEU A 73 -7.06 -3.02 -5.99
C LEU A 73 -8.43 -2.45 -5.59
N ASP A 74 -9.15 -1.87 -6.56
CA ASP A 74 -10.45 -1.20 -6.40
C ASP A 74 -11.53 -2.13 -5.80
N THR A 75 -11.41 -3.44 -6.03
CA THR A 75 -12.29 -4.46 -5.44
C THR A 75 -12.28 -4.43 -3.91
N PHE A 76 -11.18 -3.99 -3.29
CA PHE A 76 -11.03 -3.95 -1.84
C PHE A 76 -11.69 -2.72 -1.22
N ARG A 77 -11.71 -1.56 -1.91
CA ARG A 77 -12.46 -0.37 -1.45
C ARG A 77 -13.96 -0.65 -1.36
N GLU A 78 -14.49 -1.50 -2.26
CA GLU A 78 -15.90 -1.88 -2.26
C GLU A 78 -16.24 -2.87 -1.12
N GLN A 79 -15.30 -3.74 -0.74
CA GLN A 79 -15.45 -4.62 0.44
C GLN A 79 -15.48 -3.81 1.75
N LEU A 80 -14.64 -2.78 1.87
CA LEU A 80 -14.64 -1.86 3.03
C LEU A 80 -15.91 -1.03 3.17
N ARG A 81 -16.61 -0.71 2.07
CA ARG A 81 -17.91 -0.01 2.14
C ARG A 81 -19.06 -0.89 2.63
N ARG A 82 -18.89 -2.22 2.56
CA ARG A 82 -19.96 -3.19 2.87
C ARG A 82 -19.80 -3.87 4.22
N ALA A 83 -18.68 -3.66 4.93
CA ALA A 83 -18.40 -4.21 6.25
C ALA A 83 -18.60 -3.14 7.34
#